data_AF-A0A9D8KSF4-F1
#
_entry.id   AF-A0A9D8KSF4-F1
#
_cell.length_a   1.000
_cell.length_b   1.000
_cell.length_c   1.000
_cell.angle_alpha   90.00
_cell.angle_beta   90.00
_cell.angle_gamma   90.00
#
_symmetry.space_group_name_H-M   'P 1'
#
loop_
_entity.id
_entity.type
_entity.pdbx_description
1 polymer ?
#
loop_
_entity_poly.entity_id
_entity_poly.type
_entity_poly.pdbx_seq_one_letter_code
_entity_poly.pdbx_strand_id
1 'polypeptide(L)' 'RAAIDSGMYATDVAVDAAVAGVPFREAYKAAAAAADTAGQGRTPEGSLAARVSPGAAADLRLDELQARWAAL' A
#
# COMPACT_ATOMS: atom_id res chain seq x y z
N ARG A 1 8.90 -10.46 8.84
CA ARG A 1 8.78 -10.92 7.43
C ARG A 1 8.02 -12.24 7.28
N ALA A 2 8.17 -13.21 8.19
CA ALA A 2 7.47 -14.51 8.09
C ALA A 2 5.92 -14.43 8.05
N ALA A 3 5.34 -13.32 8.51
CA ALA A 3 3.89 -13.07 8.46
C ALA A 3 3.42 -12.33 7.20
N ILE A 4 4.32 -12.06 6.23
CA ILE A 4 3.96 -11.37 4.98
C ILE A 4 3.86 -12.41 3.87
N ASP A 5 2.69 -12.52 3.27
CA ASP A 5 2.45 -13.37 2.10
C ASP A 5 2.33 -12.56 0.80
N SER A 6 2.40 -13.25 -0.34
CA SER A 6 2.35 -12.62 -1.67
C SER A 6 1.06 -11.85 -1.93
N GLY A 7 -0.07 -12.33 -1.43
CA GLY A 7 -1.38 -11.71 -1.65
C GLY A 7 -1.48 -10.32 -1.03
N MET A 8 -0.70 -10.04 0.01
CA MET A 8 -0.63 -8.71 0.65
C MET A 8 -0.16 -7.61 -0.31
N TYR A 9 0.55 -7.96 -1.39
CA TYR A 9 1.00 -7.01 -2.42
C TYR A 9 0.00 -6.81 -3.56
N ALA A 10 -1.13 -7.54 -3.59
CA ALA A 10 -2.11 -7.43 -4.68
C ALA A 10 -2.67 -6.01 -4.82
N THR A 11 -2.87 -5.31 -3.71
CA THR A 11 -3.30 -3.90 -3.75
C THR A 11 -2.23 -2.99 -4.36
N ASP A 12 -0.95 -3.25 -4.10
CA ASP A 12 0.14 -2.49 -4.72
C ASP A 12 0.11 -2.69 -6.25
N VAL A 13 -0.04 -3.93 -6.73
CA VAL A 13 -0.17 -4.25 -8.16
C VAL A 13 -1.37 -3.54 -8.80
N ALA A 14 -2.52 -3.51 -8.13
CA ALA A 14 -3.71 -2.83 -8.64
C ALA A 14 -3.51 -1.32 -8.74
N VAL A 15 -2.86 -0.71 -7.74
CA VAL A 15 -2.53 0.72 -7.74
C VAL A 15 -1.52 1.05 -8.83
N ASP A 16 -0.44 0.26 -8.97
CA ASP A 16 0.58 0.45 -10.02
C ASP A 16 -0.05 0.44 -11.42
N ALA A 17 -0.92 -0.54 -11.69
CA ALA A 17 -1.62 -0.63 -12.98
C ALA A 17 -2.59 0.54 -13.20
N ALA A 18 -3.26 1.01 -12.15
CA ALA A 18 -4.14 2.17 -12.24
C ALA A 18 -3.37 3.47 -12.53
N VAL A 19 -2.20 3.64 -11.90
CA VAL A 19 -1.26 4.75 -12.21
C VAL A 19 -0.78 4.67 -13.65
N ALA A 20 -0.57 3.47 -14.19
CA ALA A 20 -0.23 3.25 -15.60
C ALA A 20 -1.42 3.46 -16.58
N GLY A 21 -2.61 3.82 -16.09
CA GLY A 21 -3.76 4.19 -16.90
C GLY A 21 -4.86 3.12 -17.03
N VAL A 22 -4.72 1.97 -16.37
CA VAL A 22 -5.77 0.94 -16.35
C VAL A 22 -6.92 1.40 -15.44
N PRO A 23 -8.20 1.30 -15.86
CA PRO A 23 -9.31 1.58 -14.96
C PRO A 23 -9.21 0.74 -13.67
N PHE A 24 -9.30 1.38 -12.51
CA PHE A 24 -9.00 0.74 -11.22
C PHE A 24 -9.77 -0.58 -11.00
N ARG A 25 -11.02 -0.66 -11.47
CA ARG A 25 -11.83 -1.88 -11.33
C ARG A 25 -11.26 -3.07 -12.13
N GLU A 26 -10.66 -2.81 -13.28
CA GLU A 26 -9.99 -3.84 -14.09
C GLU A 26 -8.66 -4.23 -13.45
N ALA A 27 -7.87 -3.24 -13.01
CA ALA A 27 -6.62 -3.45 -12.30
C ALA A 27 -6.81 -4.32 -11.04
N TYR A 28 -7.82 -4.01 -10.23
CA TYR A 28 -8.13 -4.76 -9.01
C TYR A 28 -8.52 -6.22 -9.28
N LYS A 29 -9.32 -6.46 -10.33
CA LYS A 29 -9.67 -7.83 -10.76
C LYS A 29 -8.44 -8.62 -11.22
N ALA A 30 -7.57 -8.00 -12.03
CA ALA A 30 -6.36 -8.63 -12.51
C ALA A 30 -5.39 -8.96 -11.35
N ALA A 31 -5.23 -8.02 -10.41
CA ALA A 31 -4.41 -8.23 -9.22
C ALA A 31 -4.95 -9.34 -8.32
N ALA A 32 -6.28 -9.41 -8.11
CA ALA A 32 -6.91 -10.49 -7.35
C ALA A 32 -6.68 -11.86 -8.00
N ALA A 33 -6.73 -11.95 -9.34
CA ALA A 33 -6.46 -13.19 -10.06
C ALA A 33 -4.99 -13.63 -10.00
N ALA A 34 -4.06 -12.70 -9.72
CA ALA A 34 -2.62 -12.95 -9.66
C ALA A 34 -2.03 -12.77 -8.24
N ALA A 35 -2.86 -12.86 -7.18
CA ALA A 35 -2.44 -12.58 -5.81
C ALA A 35 -1.25 -13.45 -5.34
N ASP A 36 -1.23 -14.72 -5.74
CA ASP A 36 -0.16 -15.68 -5.38
C ASP A 36 1.22 -15.29 -5.91
N THR A 37 1.29 -14.42 -6.92
CA THR A 37 2.54 -13.94 -7.52
C THR A 37 2.76 -12.44 -7.37
N ALA A 38 1.79 -11.70 -6.79
CA ALA A 38 1.86 -10.25 -6.63
C ALA A 38 3.11 -9.76 -5.86
N GLY A 39 3.65 -10.56 -4.94
CA GLY A 39 4.85 -10.25 -4.16
C GLY A 39 6.18 -10.45 -4.90
N GLN A 40 6.19 -11.02 -6.11
CA GLN A 40 7.43 -11.26 -6.85
C GLN A 40 8.16 -9.94 -7.14
N GLY A 41 9.42 -9.86 -6.70
CA GLY A 41 10.25 -8.66 -6.86
C GLY A 41 9.90 -7.49 -5.95
N ARG A 42 8.94 -7.64 -5.03
CA ARG A 42 8.55 -6.61 -4.06
C ARG A 42 9.09 -6.91 -2.66
N THR A 43 9.23 -5.87 -1.85
CA THR A 43 9.61 -5.99 -0.42
C THR A 43 8.54 -5.34 0.45
N PRO A 44 8.34 -5.83 1.69
CA PRO A 44 7.42 -5.17 2.63
C PRO A 44 7.79 -3.70 2.85
N GLU A 45 9.08 -3.41 2.97
CA GLU A 45 9.58 -2.06 3.22
C GLU A 45 9.31 -1.12 2.02
N GLY A 46 9.42 -1.62 0.78
CA GLY A 46 9.06 -0.88 -0.42
C GLY A 46 7.56 -0.56 -0.50
N SER A 47 6.70 -1.53 -0.19
CA SER A 47 5.24 -1.33 -0.13
C SER A 47 4.84 -0.29 0.92
N LEU A 48 5.50 -0.30 2.09
CA LEU A 48 5.25 0.68 3.14
C LEU A 48 5.76 2.08 2.76
N ALA A 49 6.97 2.18 2.19
CA ALA A 49 7.57 3.44 1.78
C ALA A 49 6.76 4.18 0.70
N ALA A 50 6.04 3.45 -0.17
CA ALA A 50 5.19 4.05 -1.20
C ALA A 50 3.93 4.74 -0.66
N ARG A 51 3.54 4.47 0.60
CA ARG A 51 2.30 4.99 1.22
C ARG A 51 2.56 6.35 1.87
N VAL A 52 2.68 7.37 1.02
CA VAL A 52 3.15 8.72 1.38
C VAL A 52 2.05 9.75 1.69
N SER A 53 0.77 9.40 1.55
CA SER A 53 -0.32 10.31 1.91
C SER A 53 -0.30 10.63 3.41
N PRO A 54 -0.73 11.84 3.84
CA PRO A 54 -0.82 12.16 5.26
C PRO A 54 -1.63 11.15 6.06
N GLY A 55 -1.05 10.64 7.14
CA GLY A 55 -1.61 9.59 8.00
C GLY A 55 -1.30 8.16 7.54
N ALA A 56 -0.61 7.96 6.42
CA ALA A 56 -0.22 6.64 5.93
C ALA A 56 1.15 6.20 6.48
N ALA A 57 1.58 4.97 6.15
CA ALA A 57 2.73 4.34 6.78
C ALA A 57 4.06 5.12 6.64
N ALA A 58 4.25 5.86 5.54
CA ALA A 58 5.44 6.68 5.32
C ALA A 58 5.26 8.16 5.73
N ASP A 59 4.07 8.57 6.17
CA ASP A 59 3.78 9.92 6.66
C ASP A 59 2.75 9.86 7.81
N LEU A 60 3.16 9.30 8.95
CA LEU A 60 2.24 9.00 10.06
C LEU A 60 1.62 10.24 10.72
N ARG A 61 2.28 11.41 10.62
CA ARG A 61 1.88 12.68 11.26
C ARG A 61 1.59 12.56 12.77
N LEU A 62 2.33 11.72 13.50
CA LEU A 62 2.07 11.48 14.93
C LEU A 62 2.26 12.74 15.79
N ASP A 63 3.21 13.61 15.44
CA ASP A 63 3.44 14.86 16.15
C ASP A 63 2.21 15.79 16.08
N GLU A 64 1.51 15.82 14.95
CA GLU A 64 0.27 16.59 14.78
C GLU A 64 -0.86 16.04 15.66
N LEU A 65 -0.95 14.70 15.76
CA LEU A 65 -1.91 14.05 16.64
C LEU A 65 -1.60 14.35 18.11
N GLN A 66 -0.31 14.32 18.49
CA GLN A 66 0.14 14.65 19.83
C GLN A 66 -0.15 16.12 20.19
N ALA A 67 0.14 17.05 19.28
CA ALA A 67 -0.15 18.47 19.48
C ALA A 67 -1.64 18.73 19.68
N ARG A 68 -2.50 18.09 18.87
CA ARG A 68 -3.96 18.17 19.01
C ARG A 68 -4.43 17.60 20.35
N TRP A 69 -3.88 16.47 20.77
CA TRP A 69 -4.24 15.86 22.06
C TRP A 69 -3.88 16.75 23.24
N ALA A 70 -2.71 17.38 23.23
CA ALA A 70 -2.25 18.27 24.29
C ALA A 70 -3.06 19.57 24.43
N ALA A 71 -3.84 19.93 23.41
CA ALA A 71 -4.69 21.12 23.40
C ALA A 71 -6.15 20.86 23.86
N LEU A 72 -6.48 19.61 24.21
CA LEU A 72 -7.78 19.21 24.80
C LEU A 72 -7.77 19.39 26.32
#